data_AF-A0A2N9NNK6-F1
#
_entry.id   AF-A0A2N9NNK6-F1
#
_cell.length_a   1.000
_cell.length_b   1.000
_cell.length_c   1.000
_cell.angle_alpha   90.00
_cell.angle_beta   90.00
_cell.angle_gamma   90.00
#
_symmetry.space_group_name_H-M   'P 1'
#
loop_
_entity.id
_entity.type
_entity.pdbx_description
1 polymer ?
#
loop_
_entity_poly.entity_id
_entity_poly.type
_entity_poly.pdbx_seq_one_letter_code
_entity_poly.pdbx_strand_id
1 'polypeptide(L)'
;MHPVYEGNPKHKTPWQPGRKGSLCPSDISLEAARRLLLSSVVEGKRRYAVDKGRAFCAQQHDAIRNPWHGYPVGWREVPAGVRQQFMVTGVVAARDMKRYWEAV
;
A
#
# COMPACT_ATOMS: atom_id res chain seq x y z
N MET A 1 -17.12 10.39 5.29
CA MET A 1 -17.21 8.94 5.07
C MET A 1 -15.88 8.28 5.39
N HIS A 2 -15.87 7.13 6.07
CA HIS A 2 -14.64 6.39 6.34
C HIS A 2 -14.15 5.66 5.08
N PRO A 3 -12.83 5.53 4.86
CA PRO A 3 -12.31 4.78 3.72
C PRO A 3 -12.60 3.29 3.91
N VAL A 4 -13.19 2.66 2.89
CA VAL A 4 -13.49 1.23 2.90
C VAL A 4 -12.45 0.50 2.06
N TYR A 5 -11.72 -0.43 2.68
CA TYR A 5 -10.82 -1.28 1.92
C TYR A 5 -11.59 -2.37 1.17
N GLU A 6 -11.36 -2.45 -0.13
CA GLU A 6 -11.89 -3.49 -1.00
C GLU A 6 -10.69 -4.19 -1.67
N GLY A 7 -10.53 -5.49 -1.44
CA GLY A 7 -9.48 -6.24 -2.13
C GLY A 7 -9.87 -6.42 -3.60
N ASN A 8 -8.96 -6.18 -4.55
CA ASN A 8 -9.27 -6.42 -5.95
C ASN A 8 -9.17 -7.94 -6.27
N PRO A 9 -10.29 -8.63 -6.57
CA PRO A 9 -10.26 -10.06 -6.87
C PRO A 9 -9.49 -10.38 -8.16
N LYS A 10 -9.32 -9.40 -9.08
CA LYS A 10 -8.53 -9.56 -10.31
C LYS A 10 -7.04 -9.79 -10.07
N HIS A 11 -6.58 -9.56 -8.83
CA HIS A 11 -5.19 -9.73 -8.40
C HIS A 11 -5.02 -10.99 -7.55
N LYS A 12 -6.03 -11.86 -7.48
CA LYS A 12 -5.93 -13.17 -6.83
C LYS A 12 -5.99 -14.24 -7.92
N THR A 13 -4.81 -14.61 -8.43
CA THR A 13 -4.53 -15.87 -9.13
C THR A 13 -5.30 -16.14 -10.45
N PRO A 14 -4.63 -16.59 -11.52
CA PRO A 14 -3.19 -16.72 -11.70
C PRO A 14 -2.51 -15.37 -11.98
N TRP A 15 -1.27 -15.25 -11.50
CA TRP A 15 -0.37 -14.20 -11.95
C TRP A 15 -0.17 -14.32 -13.48
N GLN A 16 -0.29 -13.21 -14.21
CA GLN A 16 -0.07 -13.18 -15.66
C GLN A 16 1.16 -12.32 -15.99
N PRO A 17 2.09 -12.83 -16.83
CA PRO A 17 3.23 -12.06 -17.30
C PRO A 17 2.79 -10.75 -17.97
N GLY A 18 3.43 -9.62 -17.62
CA GLY A 18 3.19 -8.32 -18.26
C GLY A 18 1.95 -7.55 -17.80
N ARG A 19 1.09 -8.11 -16.94
CA ARG A 19 -0.01 -7.35 -16.31
C ARG A 19 0.51 -6.63 -15.07
N LYS A 20 0.67 -5.30 -15.17
CA LYS A 20 0.91 -4.38 -14.04
C LYS A 20 -0.33 -4.30 -13.13
N GLY A 21 -0.64 -5.41 -12.46
CA GLY A 21 -1.61 -5.48 -11.40
C GLY A 21 -0.86 -5.97 -10.17
N SER A 22 -0.46 -5.05 -9.31
CA SER A 22 0.31 -5.35 -8.10
C SER A 22 -0.51 -6.28 -7.21
N LEU A 23 -0.12 -7.56 -7.16
CA LEU A 23 -0.83 -8.59 -6.41
C LEU A 23 -0.94 -8.12 -4.96
N CYS A 24 -2.16 -8.03 -4.41
CA CYS A 24 -2.29 -7.88 -2.97
C CYS A 24 -1.62 -9.11 -2.34
N PRO A 25 -0.67 -8.95 -1.40
CA PRO A 25 -0.02 -10.10 -0.81
C PRO A 25 -1.06 -10.98 -0.13
N SER A 26 -1.01 -12.29 -0.39
CA SER A 26 -1.91 -13.25 0.25
C SER A 26 -1.69 -13.35 1.75
N ASP A 27 -0.54 -12.88 2.25
CA ASP A 27 -0.20 -12.84 3.68
C ASP A 27 -0.87 -11.69 4.45
N ILE A 28 -1.55 -10.75 3.76
CA ILE A 28 -2.30 -9.68 4.41
C ILE A 28 -3.78 -10.02 4.43
N SER A 29 -4.32 -10.20 5.64
CA SER A 29 -5.76 -10.41 5.83
C SER A 29 -6.56 -9.15 5.48
N LEU A 30 -7.86 -9.32 5.18
CA LEU A 30 -8.75 -8.19 4.91
C LEU A 30 -8.77 -7.18 6.07
N GLU A 31 -8.73 -7.68 7.30
CA GLU A 31 -8.72 -6.85 8.51
C GLU A 31 -7.41 -6.07 8.66
N ALA A 32 -6.26 -6.71 8.39
CA ALA A 32 -4.96 -6.03 8.38
C ALA A 32 -4.91 -4.94 7.31
N ALA A 33 -5.44 -5.22 6.11
CA ALA A 33 -5.52 -4.22 5.04
C ALA A 33 -6.41 -3.02 5.40
N ARG A 34 -7.54 -3.27 6.09
CA ARG A 34 -8.38 -2.19 6.64
C ARG A 34 -7.63 -1.35 7.67
N ARG A 35 -6.90 -1.98 8.58
CA ARG A 35 -6.07 -1.29 9.57
C ARG A 35 -5.00 -0.42 8.90
N LEU A 36 -4.30 -0.96 7.90
CA LEU A 36 -3.30 -0.23 7.13
C LEU A 36 -3.90 0.96 6.39
N LEU A 37 -5.09 0.82 5.80
CA LEU A 37 -5.79 1.91 5.15
C LEU A 37 -6.17 3.02 6.13
N LEU A 38 -6.62 2.67 7.34
CA LEU A 38 -6.96 3.63 8.38
C LEU A 38 -5.72 4.35 8.93
N SER A 39 -4.60 3.66 9.08
CA SER A 39 -3.33 4.21 9.56
C SER A 39 -2.46 4.83 8.45
N SER A 40 -3.01 5.00 7.25
CA SER A 40 -2.26 5.45 6.09
C SER A 40 -2.04 6.97 6.07
N VAL A 41 -0.91 7.38 5.50
CA VAL A 41 -0.62 8.78 5.17
C VAL A 41 -1.23 9.10 3.81
N VAL A 42 -2.02 10.17 3.75
CA VAL A 42 -2.61 10.68 2.51
C VAL A 42 -1.61 11.60 1.82
N GLU A 43 -1.34 11.36 0.55
CA GLU A 43 -0.49 12.20 -0.30
C GLU A 43 -1.17 12.31 -1.67
N GLY A 44 -1.71 13.50 -1.97
CA GLY A 44 -2.53 13.73 -3.16
C GLY A 44 -3.77 12.83 -3.20
N LYS A 45 -3.91 12.03 -4.27
CA LYS A 45 -5.03 11.07 -4.46
C LYS A 45 -4.71 9.66 -3.99
N ARG A 46 -3.59 9.48 -3.27
CA ARG A 46 -3.07 8.18 -2.85
C ARG A 46 -2.91 8.13 -1.34
N ARG A 47 -2.91 6.90 -0.82
CA ARG A 47 -2.66 6.60 0.58
C ARG A 47 -1.48 5.65 0.67
N TYR A 48 -0.60 5.87 1.63
CA TYR A 48 0.59 5.07 1.84
C TYR A 48 0.59 4.47 3.24
N ALA A 49 0.96 3.20 3.35
CA ALA A 49 1.05 2.49 4.61
C ALA A 49 2.28 1.56 4.62
N VAL A 50 2.66 1.10 5.81
CA VAL A 50 3.80 0.21 6.00
C VAL A 50 3.36 -1.01 6.78
N ASP A 51 3.72 -2.19 6.29
CA ASP A 51 3.58 -3.46 7.03
C ASP A 51 4.86 -4.28 6.88
N LYS A 52 5.43 -4.71 8.01
CA LYS A 52 6.67 -5.51 8.07
C LYS A 52 7.81 -4.91 7.22
N GLY A 53 7.92 -3.58 7.19
CA GLY A 53 8.92 -2.85 6.41
C GLY A 53 8.62 -2.71 4.91
N ARG A 54 7.56 -3.33 4.40
CA ARG A 54 7.09 -3.18 3.01
C ARG A 54 6.18 -1.96 2.90
N ALA A 55 6.28 -1.23 1.79
CA ALA A 55 5.38 -0.12 1.49
C ALA A 55 4.15 -0.60 0.71
N PHE A 56 3.02 0.02 1.02
CA PHE A 56 1.75 -0.21 0.35
C PHE A 56 1.19 1.11 -0.13
N CYS A 57 0.67 1.13 -1.35
CA CYS A 57 -0.06 2.25 -1.92
C CYS A 57 -1.52 1.83 -2.08
N ALA A 58 -2.44 2.70 -1.67
CA ALA A 58 -3.86 2.56 -1.93
C ALA A 58 -4.36 3.70 -2.82
N GLN A 59 -5.23 3.34 -3.76
CA GLN A 59 -5.91 4.27 -4.65
C GLN A 59 -7.42 4.18 -4.46
N GLN A 60 -8.08 5.33 -4.49
CA GLN A 60 -9.53 5.40 -4.46
C GLN A 60 -10.10 5.02 -5.82
N HIS A 61 -11.07 4.12 -5.83
CA HIS A 61 -11.73 3.66 -7.05
C HIS A 61 -12.99 4.47 -7.39
N ASP A 62 -13.74 4.91 -6.37
CA ASP A 62 -15.00 5.65 -6.55
C ASP A 62 -15.14 6.75 -5.49
N ALA A 63 -15.56 7.94 -5.92
CA ALA A 63 -15.68 9.12 -5.06
C ALA A 63 -16.88 9.06 -4.09
N ILE A 64 -17.92 8.34 -4.47
CA ILE A 64 -19.23 8.33 -3.78
C ILE A 64 -19.24 7.28 -2.68
N ARG A 65 -18.80 6.06 -2.98
CA ARG A 65 -18.71 4.95 -2.02
C ARG A 65 -17.39 4.91 -1.25
N ASN A 66 -16.40 5.69 -1.70
CA ASN A 66 -15.05 5.75 -1.13
C ASN A 66 -14.36 4.37 -0.94
N PRO A 67 -14.43 3.42 -1.90
CA PRO A 67 -13.65 2.19 -1.86
C PRO A 67 -12.19 2.48 -2.25
N TRP A 68 -11.27 1.84 -1.52
CA TRP A 68 -9.83 1.92 -1.75
C TRP A 68 -9.26 0.54 -2.04
N HIS A 69 -8.40 0.47 -3.06
CA HIS A 69 -7.64 -0.73 -3.39
C HIS A 69 -6.17 -0.50 -3.07
N GLY A 70 -5.64 -1.31 -2.15
CA GLY A 70 -4.24 -1.29 -1.75
C GLY A 70 -3.41 -2.33 -2.49
N TYR A 71 -2.16 -2.01 -2.77
CA TYR A 71 -1.21 -2.89 -3.43
C TYR A 71 0.23 -2.60 -2.98
N PRO A 72 1.14 -3.59 -3.01
CA PRO A 72 2.52 -3.40 -2.59
C PRO A 72 3.26 -2.53 -3.62
N VAL A 73 4.15 -1.67 -3.13
CA VAL A 73 5.01 -0.81 -3.95
C VAL A 73 6.44 -0.84 -3.43
N GLY A 74 7.39 -0.58 -4.32
CA GLY A 74 8.77 -0.32 -3.91
C GLY A 74 8.87 1.02 -3.20
N TRP A 75 9.78 1.14 -2.23
CA TRP A 75 10.04 2.42 -1.56
C TRP A 75 10.47 3.54 -2.52
N ARG A 76 11.06 3.20 -3.67
CA ARG A 76 11.38 4.14 -4.75
C ARG A 76 10.14 4.87 -5.30
N GLU A 77 8.99 4.22 -5.30
CA GLU A 77 7.73 4.76 -5.80
C GLU A 77 6.99 5.61 -4.76
N VAL A 78 7.42 5.53 -3.49
CA VAL A 78 6.85 6.30 -2.38
C VAL A 78 7.43 7.72 -2.40
N PRO A 79 6.57 8.77 -2.36
CA PRO A 79 7.01 10.16 -2.32
C PRO A 79 8.01 10.43 -1.20
N ALA A 80 9.00 11.29 -1.46
CA ALA A 80 10.09 11.54 -0.53
C ALA A 80 9.61 12.07 0.83
N GLY A 81 8.60 12.95 0.84
CA GLY A 81 8.00 13.47 2.08
C GLY A 81 7.38 12.36 2.93
N VAL A 82 6.61 11.46 2.29
CA VAL A 82 6.01 10.29 2.96
C VAL A 82 7.07 9.34 3.51
N ARG A 83 8.15 9.09 2.74
CA ARG A 83 9.29 8.29 3.22
C ARG A 83 9.94 8.89 4.46
N GLN A 84 10.22 10.19 4.41
CA GLN A 84 10.83 10.91 5.52
C GLN A 84 9.92 10.87 6.75
N GLN A 85 8.62 11.09 6.57
CA GLN A 85 7.64 10.99 7.65
C GLN A 85 7.69 9.62 8.32
N PHE A 86 7.63 8.52 7.57
CA PHE A 86 7.66 7.18 8.16
C PHE A 86 8.98 6.85 8.89
N MET A 87 10.10 7.37 8.41
CA MET A 87 11.38 7.23 9.11
C MET A 87 11.39 8.03 10.42
N VAL A 88 10.95 9.29 10.40
CA VAL A 88 10.93 10.17 11.57
C VAL A 88 9.97 9.65 12.65
N THR A 89 8.83 9.10 12.25
CA THR A 89 7.86 8.51 13.19
C THR A 89 8.22 7.10 13.63
N GLY A 90 9.35 6.53 13.17
CA GLY A 90 9.80 5.20 13.54
C GLY A 90 8.93 4.04 13.01
N VAL A 91 8.05 4.31 12.03
CA VAL A 91 7.16 3.30 11.43
C VAL A 91 7.96 2.34 10.53
N VAL A 92 9.08 2.79 9.98
CA VAL A 92 10.02 1.97 9.21
C VAL A 92 11.46 2.32 9.55
N ALA A 93 12.33 1.32 9.61
CA ALA A 93 13.77 1.53 9.72
C ALA A 93 14.41 1.69 8.33
N ALA A 94 15.48 2.49 8.24
CA ALA A 94 16.21 2.70 6.98
C ALA A 94 16.68 1.39 6.31
N ARG A 95 17.02 0.37 7.12
CA ARG A 95 17.40 -0.97 6.64
C ARG A 95 16.28 -1.66 5.86
N ASP A 96 15.03 -1.51 6.31
CA ASP A 96 13.88 -2.13 5.69
C ASP A 96 13.49 -1.37 4.42
N MET A 97 13.62 -0.04 4.44
CA MET A 97 13.43 0.79 3.26
C MET A 97 14.41 0.42 2.12
N LYS A 98 15.68 0.16 2.48
CA LYS A 98 16.69 -0.31 1.53
C LYS A 98 16.39 -1.73 1.03
N ARG A 99 15.91 -2.62 1.92
CA ARG A 99 15.57 -4.01 1.58
C ARG A 99 14.44 -4.11 0.55
N TYR A 100 13.43 -3.25 0.66
CA TYR A 100 12.25 -3.23 -0.21
C TYR A 100 12.23 -2.02 -1.15
N TRP A 101 13.42 -1.61 -1.61
CA TRP A 101 13.57 -0.40 -2.41
C TRP A 101 12.79 -0.45 -3.73
N GLU A 102 12.82 -1.60 -4.40
CA GLU A 102 12.01 -1.92 -5.57
C GLU A 102 10.81 -2.80 -5.15
N ALA A 103 9.76 -2.82 -5.97
CA ALA A 103 8.59 -3.66 -5.71
C ALA A 103 8.96 -5.16 -5.78
N VAL A 104 8.40 -5.96 -4.89
CA VAL A 104 8.59 -7.43 -4.82
C VAL A 104 7.42 -8.14 -5.46
#